data_AF-A0A4Y2K009-F1
#
_entry.id   AF-A0A4Y2K009-F1
#
_cell.length_a   1.000
_cell.length_b   1.000
_cell.length_c   1.000
_cell.angle_alpha   90.00
_cell.angle_beta   90.00
_cell.angle_gamma   90.00
#
_symmetry.space_group_name_H-M   'P 1'
#
loop_
_entity.id
_entity.type
_entity.pdbx_description
1 polymer ?
#
loop_
_entity_poly.entity_id
_entity_poly.type
_entity_poly.pdbx_seq_one_letter_code
_entity_poly.pdbx_strand_id
1 'polypeptide(L)'
;MASPVQKAFCVLEFNKCYSVITVQRRFRHRYNQEPPNANNIHRRHRMFEETGCLCKGKTSRRPRVSAENVERIRRTYERSPRKSTYEGSRQLQMPQKTVCRVLRKRLKMKPYVIQLVQQLKKEDYGKRMNYAVLMQESMEAETMADRLIFSDESTFHNSRIWGTEKPSTVIKHKRDSA
;
A
#
# COMPACT_ATOMS: atom_id res chain seq x y z
N MET A 1 -20.02 21.06 -2.76
CA MET A 1 -19.49 21.21 -4.13
C MET A 1 -20.67 21.35 -5.08
N ALA A 2 -20.73 22.38 -5.93
CA ALA A 2 -21.89 22.58 -6.82
C ALA A 2 -21.97 21.46 -7.89
N SER A 3 -23.17 20.89 -8.05
CA SER A 3 -23.52 19.88 -9.06
C SER A 3 -23.29 20.40 -10.49
N PRO A 4 -23.03 19.54 -11.49
CA PRO A 4 -22.98 19.95 -12.91
C PRO A 4 -24.19 20.78 -13.35
N VAL A 5 -25.40 20.38 -12.92
CA VAL A 5 -26.66 21.09 -13.22
C VAL A 5 -26.66 22.49 -12.60
N GLN A 6 -26.21 22.62 -11.36
CA GLN A 6 -26.09 23.89 -10.66
C GLN A 6 -25.06 24.81 -11.31
N LYS A 7 -23.96 24.27 -11.82
CA LYS A 7 -22.96 25.04 -12.57
C LYS A 7 -23.52 25.57 -13.89
N ALA A 8 -24.22 24.71 -14.64
CA ALA A 8 -24.86 25.10 -15.89
C ALA A 8 -25.91 26.18 -15.66
N PHE A 9 -26.75 26.03 -14.63
CA PHE A 9 -27.72 27.05 -14.24
C PHE A 9 -27.07 28.41 -13.99
N CYS A 10 -25.97 28.47 -13.23
CA CYS A 10 -25.27 29.73 -12.98
C CYS A 10 -24.77 30.41 -14.27
N VAL A 11 -24.26 29.63 -15.23
CA VAL A 11 -23.76 30.19 -16.50
C VAL A 11 -24.91 30.68 -17.35
N LEU A 12 -25.97 29.89 -17.51
CA LEU A 12 -27.15 30.24 -18.29
C LEU A 12 -27.85 31.48 -17.74
N GLU A 13 -28.01 31.58 -16.43
CA GLU A 13 -28.63 32.75 -15.80
C GLU A 13 -27.73 33.97 -15.86
N PHE A 14 -26.41 33.81 -15.70
CA PHE A 14 -25.48 34.92 -15.83
C PHE A 14 -25.47 35.49 -17.25
N ASN A 15 -25.53 34.64 -18.28
CA ASN A 15 -25.59 35.08 -19.68
C ASN A 15 -26.88 35.90 -19.99
N LYS A 16 -27.96 35.69 -19.22
CA LYS A 16 -29.21 36.44 -19.42
C LYS A 16 -29.19 37.84 -18.79
N CYS A 17 -28.56 37.99 -17.62
CA CYS A 17 -28.71 39.20 -16.81
C CYS A 17 -27.41 39.92 -16.49
N TYR A 18 -26.25 39.33 -16.80
CA TYR A 18 -24.90 39.83 -16.50
C TYR A 18 -24.70 40.30 -15.04
N SER A 19 -25.55 39.83 -14.12
CA SER A 19 -25.62 40.31 -12.74
C SER A 19 -25.44 39.15 -11.77
N VAL A 20 -24.30 39.13 -11.07
CA VAL A 20 -23.98 38.09 -10.08
C VAL A 20 -25.03 38.02 -8.98
N ILE A 21 -25.47 39.18 -8.47
CA ILE A 21 -26.45 39.26 -7.37
C ILE A 21 -27.76 38.59 -7.80
N THR A 22 -28.20 38.84 -9.04
CA THR A 22 -29.42 38.23 -9.59
C THR A 22 -29.28 36.73 -9.73
N VAL A 23 -28.14 36.24 -10.24
CA VAL A 23 -27.86 34.80 -10.35
C VAL A 23 -27.84 34.15 -8.97
N GLN A 24 -27.21 34.76 -7.98
CA GLN A 24 -27.15 34.26 -6.61
C GLN A 24 -28.54 34.19 -5.94
N ARG A 25 -29.37 35.22 -6.12
CA ARG A 25 -30.77 35.22 -5.64
C ARG A 25 -31.60 34.12 -6.28
N ARG A 26 -31.55 34.00 -7.62
CA ARG A 26 -32.25 32.93 -8.37
C ARG A 26 -31.75 31.54 -8.00
N PHE A 27 -30.45 31.40 -7.72
CA PHE A 27 -29.85 30.15 -7.26
C PHE A 27 -30.40 29.73 -5.90
N ARG A 28 -30.47 30.66 -4.93
CA ARG A 28 -31.08 30.40 -3.62
C ARG A 28 -32.54 29.98 -3.75
N HIS A 29 -33.31 30.71 -4.56
CA HIS A 29 -34.72 30.39 -4.80
C HIS A 29 -34.91 28.99 -5.40
N ARG A 30 -34.08 28.60 -6.37
CA ARG A 30 -34.23 27.32 -7.08
C ARG A 30 -33.71 26.12 -6.30
N TYR A 31 -32.60 26.27 -5.58
CA TYR A 31 -31.89 25.14 -4.96
C TYR A 31 -31.89 25.16 -3.43
N ASN A 32 -32.39 26.22 -2.80
CA ASN A 32 -32.37 26.44 -1.35
C ASN A 32 -30.99 26.17 -0.71
N GLN A 33 -29.93 26.65 -1.39
CA GLN A 33 -28.53 26.44 -1.01
C GLN A 33 -27.75 27.74 -1.14
N GLU A 34 -26.66 27.85 -0.38
CA GLU A 34 -25.74 28.98 -0.52
C GLU A 34 -25.16 29.04 -1.93
N PRO A 35 -25.26 30.20 -2.61
CA PRO A 35 -24.89 30.32 -3.98
C PRO A 35 -23.37 30.40 -4.15
N PRO A 36 -22.84 30.06 -5.34
CA PRO A 36 -21.41 30.21 -5.59
C PRO A 36 -20.95 31.67 -5.45
N ASN A 37 -19.72 31.85 -4.97
CA ASN A 37 -19.05 33.15 -4.94
C ASN A 37 -19.00 33.78 -6.37
N ALA A 38 -19.11 35.11 -6.45
CA ALA A 38 -18.99 35.92 -7.66
C ALA A 38 -17.84 35.48 -8.57
N ASN A 39 -16.63 35.33 -8.01
CA ASN A 39 -15.45 34.92 -8.77
C ASN A 39 -15.62 33.54 -9.42
N ASN A 40 -16.33 32.61 -8.76
CA ASN A 40 -16.62 31.30 -9.33
C ASN A 40 -17.66 31.39 -10.46
N ILE A 41 -18.62 32.32 -10.40
CA ILE A 41 -19.63 32.53 -11.44
C ILE A 41 -18.96 33.11 -12.69
N HIS A 42 -18.18 34.19 -12.56
CA HIS A 42 -17.43 34.77 -13.67
C HIS A 42 -16.44 33.77 -14.28
N ARG A 43 -15.67 33.05 -13.44
CA ARG A 43 -14.73 32.04 -13.95
C ARG A 43 -15.43 30.94 -14.73
N ARG A 44 -16.61 30.47 -14.28
CA ARG A 44 -17.38 29.44 -14.98
C ARG A 44 -17.95 29.96 -16.30
N HIS A 45 -18.46 31.19 -16.32
CA HIS A 45 -18.96 31.83 -17.53
C HIS A 45 -17.84 31.94 -18.58
N ARG A 46 -16.70 32.55 -18.18
CA ARG A 46 -15.53 32.67 -19.04
C ARG A 46 -15.03 31.32 -19.54
N MET A 47 -14.93 30.33 -18.66
CA MET A 47 -14.53 28.97 -19.04
C MET A 47 -15.49 28.35 -20.05
N PHE A 48 -16.80 28.61 -19.92
CA PHE A 48 -17.81 28.12 -20.86
C PHE A 48 -17.73 28.84 -22.21
N GLU A 49 -17.54 30.16 -22.22
CA GLU A 49 -17.34 30.92 -23.47
C GLU A 49 -16.08 30.48 -24.23
N GLU A 50 -14.97 30.26 -23.52
CA GLU A 50 -13.69 29.90 -24.13
C GLU A 50 -13.63 28.44 -24.60
N THR A 51 -14.23 27.50 -23.85
CA THR A 51 -14.03 26.04 -24.07
C THR A 51 -15.30 25.23 -24.30
N GLY A 52 -16.48 25.81 -24.11
CA GLY A 52 -17.78 25.12 -24.22
C GLY A 52 -18.05 24.07 -23.13
N CYS A 53 -17.15 23.87 -22.15
CA CYS A 53 -17.26 22.80 -21.15
C CYS A 53 -17.00 23.33 -19.73
N LEU A 54 -17.86 22.92 -18.79
CA LEU A 54 -17.73 23.21 -17.35
C LEU A 54 -17.06 22.08 -16.56
N CYS A 55 -16.42 21.17 -17.29
CA CYS A 55 -15.80 19.97 -16.78
C CYS A 55 -14.48 20.35 -16.10
N LYS A 56 -14.17 19.69 -14.98
CA LYS A 56 -12.89 19.93 -14.30
C LYS A 56 -11.77 19.41 -15.19
N GLY A 57 -10.84 20.29 -15.57
CA GLY A 57 -9.65 19.89 -16.32
C GLY A 57 -8.80 18.86 -15.55
N LYS A 58 -7.91 18.18 -16.28
CA LYS A 58 -6.95 17.25 -15.67
C LYS A 58 -6.08 18.04 -14.68
N THR A 59 -6.26 17.80 -13.39
CA THR A 59 -5.34 18.31 -12.37
C THR A 59 -4.00 17.62 -12.51
N SER A 60 -2.91 18.39 -12.48
CA SER A 60 -1.55 17.86 -12.37
C SER A 60 -1.50 16.87 -11.21
N ARG A 61 -1.17 15.61 -11.51
CA ARG A 61 -1.00 14.59 -10.48
C ARG A 61 0.31 14.86 -9.75
N ARG A 62 0.36 14.52 -8.46
CA ARG A 62 1.59 14.60 -7.64
C ARG A 62 2.78 14.02 -8.43
N PRO A 63 3.94 14.71 -8.47
CA PRO A 63 5.10 14.26 -9.22
C PRO A 63 5.46 12.82 -8.86
N ARG A 64 5.73 12.02 -9.89
CA ARG A 64 6.22 10.65 -9.71
C ARG A 64 7.68 10.72 -9.25
N VAL A 65 8.11 9.73 -8.49
CA VAL A 65 9.55 9.50 -8.24
C VAL A 65 10.25 9.38 -9.59
N SER A 66 11.39 10.06 -9.76
CA SER A 66 12.17 10.02 -11.01
C SER A 66 12.60 8.59 -11.35
N ALA A 67 12.74 8.30 -12.65
CA ALA A 67 13.17 6.99 -13.13
C ALA A 67 14.56 6.62 -12.57
N GLU A 68 15.47 7.59 -12.48
CA GLU A 68 16.78 7.45 -11.87
C GLU A 68 16.71 6.96 -10.41
N ASN A 69 15.84 7.57 -9.60
CA ASN A 69 15.70 7.16 -8.21
C ASN A 69 15.05 5.77 -8.06
N VAL A 70 14.14 5.41 -8.97
CA VAL A 70 13.60 4.04 -9.04
C VAL A 70 14.71 3.04 -9.32
N GLU A 71 15.60 3.37 -10.25
CA GLU A 71 16.75 2.55 -10.64
C GLU A 71 17.78 2.43 -9.51
N ARG A 72 18.07 3.52 -8.79
CA ARG A 72 18.91 3.49 -7.57
C ARG A 72 18.34 2.54 -6.51
N ILE A 73 17.02 2.57 -6.31
CA ILE A 73 16.34 1.63 -5.40
C ILE A 73 16.51 0.20 -5.92
N ARG A 74 16.24 -0.05 -7.21
CA ARG A 74 16.37 -1.38 -7.82
C ARG A 74 17.76 -1.97 -7.57
N ARG A 75 18.82 -1.27 -7.97
CA ARG A 75 20.22 -1.72 -7.78
C ARG A 75 20.56 -2.01 -6.32
N THR A 76 20.06 -1.19 -5.40
CA THR A 76 20.33 -1.36 -3.95
C THR A 76 19.77 -2.69 -3.42
N TYR A 77 18.55 -3.05 -3.83
CA TYR A 77 17.87 -4.25 -3.35
C TYR A 77 18.22 -5.51 -4.16
N GLU A 78 18.66 -5.36 -5.42
CA GLU A 78 19.27 -6.47 -6.15
C GLU A 78 20.63 -6.84 -5.56
N ARG A 79 21.44 -5.85 -5.18
CA ARG A 79 22.72 -6.07 -4.49
C ARG A 79 22.54 -6.65 -3.09
N SER A 80 21.51 -6.21 -2.36
CA SER A 80 21.25 -6.67 -0.99
C SER A 80 19.76 -6.86 -0.75
N PRO A 81 19.19 -8.01 -1.16
CA PRO A 81 17.76 -8.31 -1.01
C PRO A 81 17.26 -8.33 0.44
N ARG A 82 18.15 -8.64 1.39
CA ARG A 82 17.84 -8.73 2.83
C ARG A 82 17.77 -7.37 3.53
N LYS A 83 18.20 -6.30 2.85
CA LYS A 83 18.29 -4.97 3.43
C LYS A 83 16.93 -4.47 3.88
N SER A 84 16.89 -3.84 5.05
CA SER A 84 15.64 -3.27 5.55
C SER A 84 15.25 -2.00 4.77
N THR A 85 13.95 -1.69 4.76
CA THR A 85 13.47 -0.44 4.14
C THR A 85 14.00 0.81 4.82
N TYR A 86 14.31 0.71 6.11
CA TYR A 86 14.90 1.78 6.89
C TYR A 86 16.38 2.00 6.53
N GLU A 87 17.16 0.93 6.42
CA GLU A 87 18.55 1.00 5.96
C GLU A 87 18.65 1.51 4.52
N GLY A 88 17.81 1.00 3.62
CA GLY A 88 17.74 1.49 2.25
C GLY A 88 17.35 2.97 2.18
N SER A 89 16.47 3.43 3.07
CA SER A 89 16.10 4.84 3.20
C SER A 89 17.28 5.70 3.60
N ARG A 90 18.04 5.31 4.64
CA ARG A 90 19.25 6.02 5.08
C ARG A 90 20.32 6.04 3.98
N GLN A 91 20.58 4.91 3.34
CA GLN A 91 21.59 4.80 2.28
C GLN A 91 21.26 5.65 1.06
N LEU A 92 19.98 5.68 0.65
CA LEU A 92 19.56 6.41 -0.55
C LEU A 92 19.25 7.89 -0.28
N GLN A 93 19.21 8.30 0.99
CA GLN A 93 18.75 9.61 1.45
C GLN A 93 17.33 9.92 0.95
N MET A 94 16.45 8.92 1.03
CA MET A 94 15.05 9.03 0.58
C MET A 94 14.12 8.66 1.72
N PRO A 95 12.91 9.26 1.83
CA PRO A 95 11.94 8.84 2.83
C PRO A 95 11.59 7.35 2.69
N GLN A 96 11.55 6.61 3.81
CA GLN A 96 11.23 5.17 3.84
C GLN A 96 9.93 4.85 3.11
N LYS A 97 8.89 5.69 3.25
CA LYS A 97 7.61 5.53 2.54
C LYS A 97 7.78 5.53 1.02
N THR A 98 8.72 6.30 0.49
CA THR A 98 9.02 6.34 -0.95
C THR A 98 9.67 5.03 -1.38
N VAL A 99 10.68 4.55 -0.65
CA VAL A 99 11.35 3.27 -0.91
C VAL A 99 10.35 2.12 -0.90
N CYS A 100 9.52 2.01 0.15
CA CYS A 100 8.46 1.02 0.26
C CYS A 100 7.47 1.06 -0.91
N ARG A 101 7.07 2.28 -1.33
CA ARG A 101 6.13 2.46 -2.44
C ARG A 101 6.74 2.05 -3.77
N VAL A 102 8.01 2.41 -4.01
CA VAL A 102 8.73 2.04 -5.23
C VAL A 102 8.89 0.52 -5.31
N LEU A 103 9.39 -0.13 -4.25
CA LEU A 103 9.55 -1.58 -4.19
C LEU A 103 8.24 -2.31 -4.53
N ARG A 104 7.14 -1.96 -3.85
CA ARG A 104 5.86 -2.67 -4.02
C ARG A 104 5.10 -2.30 -5.30
N LYS A 105 5.07 -1.02 -5.67
CA LYS A 105 4.17 -0.53 -6.73
C LYS A 105 4.85 -0.36 -8.08
N ARG A 106 6.16 -0.06 -8.10
CA ARG A 106 6.94 0.14 -9.33
C ARG A 106 7.74 -1.11 -9.69
N LEU A 107 8.55 -1.61 -8.77
CA LEU A 107 9.41 -2.78 -8.98
C LEU A 107 8.70 -4.13 -8.76
N LYS A 108 7.49 -4.11 -8.19
CA LYS A 108 6.67 -5.31 -7.89
C LYS A 108 7.37 -6.33 -7.00
N MET A 109 8.37 -5.91 -6.23
CA MET A 109 9.01 -6.76 -5.23
C MET A 109 8.10 -6.94 -4.02
N LYS A 110 8.10 -8.17 -3.49
CA LYS A 110 7.41 -8.56 -2.27
C LYS A 110 8.43 -8.85 -1.17
N PRO A 111 8.11 -8.53 0.09
CA PRO A 111 8.91 -8.96 1.21
C PRO A 111 8.53 -10.41 1.57
N TYR A 112 9.45 -11.33 1.42
CA TYR A 112 9.31 -12.71 1.85
C TYR A 112 9.90 -12.89 3.25
N VAL A 113 9.15 -13.50 4.15
CA VAL A 113 9.62 -13.82 5.50
C VAL A 113 10.56 -15.02 5.43
N ILE A 114 11.70 -14.94 6.09
CA ILE A 114 12.64 -16.05 6.17
C ILE A 114 12.08 -17.08 7.15
N GLN A 115 11.89 -18.31 6.71
CA GLN A 115 11.54 -19.43 7.57
C GLN A 115 12.82 -20.15 7.98
N LEU A 116 13.08 -20.20 9.28
CA LEU A 116 14.16 -21.03 9.83
C LEU A 116 13.60 -22.43 10.08
N VAL A 117 14.18 -23.43 9.42
CA VAL A 117 13.81 -24.83 9.60
C VAL A 117 15.03 -25.61 10.09
N GLN A 118 14.80 -26.60 10.94
CA GLN A 118 15.86 -27.49 11.39
C GLN A 118 16.25 -28.44 10.25
N GLN A 119 17.55 -28.60 10.01
CA GLN A 119 18.04 -29.57 9.04
C GLN A 119 17.84 -30.99 9.59
N LEU A 120 17.06 -31.81 8.90
CA LEU A 120 16.87 -33.22 9.25
C LEU A 120 18.00 -34.08 8.69
N LYS A 121 18.57 -34.92 9.55
CA LYS A 121 19.49 -36.00 9.18
C LYS A 121 18.70 -37.27 8.86
N LYS A 122 19.34 -38.22 8.17
CA LYS A 122 18.70 -39.49 7.78
C LYS A 122 18.14 -40.27 8.97
N GLU A 123 18.82 -40.21 10.11
CA GLU A 123 18.41 -40.86 11.37
C GLU A 123 17.17 -40.22 12.01
N ASP A 124 16.96 -38.92 11.78
CA ASP A 124 15.85 -38.18 12.40
C ASP A 124 14.49 -38.62 11.84
N TYR A 125 14.46 -39.07 10.58
CA TYR A 125 13.20 -39.48 9.93
C TYR A 125 12.54 -40.65 10.67
N GLY A 126 13.31 -41.69 11.02
CA GLY A 126 12.79 -42.84 11.77
C GLY A 126 12.31 -42.45 13.17
N LYS A 127 13.12 -41.67 13.91
CA LYS A 127 12.76 -41.20 15.26
C LYS A 127 11.49 -40.35 15.26
N ARG A 128 11.38 -39.42 14.31
CA ARG A 128 10.21 -38.55 14.18
C ARG A 128 8.95 -39.32 13.78
N MET A 129 9.06 -40.30 12.88
CA MET A 129 7.93 -41.14 12.49
C MET A 129 7.45 -41.97 13.68
N ASN A 130 8.36 -42.65 14.38
CA ASN A 130 8.00 -43.47 15.55
C ASN A 130 7.35 -42.65 16.65
N TYR A 131 7.87 -41.44 16.92
CA TYR A 131 7.25 -40.52 17.88
C TYR A 131 5.84 -40.08 17.44
N ALA A 132 5.66 -39.78 16.15
CA ALA A 132 4.34 -39.39 15.62
C ALA A 132 3.31 -40.52 15.75
N VAL A 133 3.69 -41.77 15.42
CA VAL A 133 2.83 -42.95 15.59
C VAL A 133 2.50 -43.17 17.07
N LEU A 134 3.51 -43.15 17.94
CA LEU A 134 3.32 -43.32 19.38
C LEU A 134 2.39 -42.25 19.96
N MET A 135 2.54 -40.99 19.55
CA MET A 135 1.62 -39.94 20.00
C MET A 135 0.22 -40.10 19.43
N GLN A 136 0.08 -40.55 18.19
CA GLN A 136 -1.23 -40.80 17.60
C GLN A 136 -1.99 -41.88 18.41
N GLU A 137 -1.36 -43.02 18.68
CA GLU A 137 -1.94 -44.10 19.48
C GLU A 137 -2.25 -43.63 20.92
N SER A 138 -1.36 -42.83 21.51
CA SER A 138 -1.56 -42.30 22.86
C SER A 138 -2.70 -41.26 22.93
N MET A 139 -2.98 -40.54 21.84
CA MET A 139 -4.09 -39.58 21.77
C MET A 139 -5.45 -40.27 21.59
N GLU A 140 -5.48 -41.49 21.04
CA GLU A 140 -6.70 -42.31 20.96
C GLU A 140 -7.13 -42.85 22.34
N ALA A 141 -6.20 -42.90 23.30
CA ALA A 141 -6.54 -43.16 24.70
C ALA A 141 -7.09 -41.88 25.36
N GLU A 142 -8.34 -41.90 25.83
CA GLU A 142 -9.11 -40.75 26.37
C GLU A 142 -8.42 -39.94 27.48
N THR A 143 -7.34 -40.43 28.09
CA THR A 143 -6.69 -39.79 29.25
C THR A 143 -5.49 -38.91 28.92
N MET A 144 -4.89 -39.06 27.74
CA MET A 144 -3.60 -38.40 27.45
C MET A 144 -3.79 -36.94 27.00
N ALA A 145 -4.86 -36.65 26.26
CA ALA A 145 -5.15 -35.31 25.75
C ALA A 145 -5.39 -34.30 26.89
N ASP A 146 -6.13 -34.71 27.92
CA ASP A 146 -6.52 -33.83 29.04
C ASP A 146 -5.35 -33.51 29.99
N ARG A 147 -4.25 -34.29 29.93
CA ARG A 147 -3.08 -34.13 30.80
C ARG A 147 -1.91 -33.42 30.11
N LEU A 148 -2.00 -33.21 28.80
CA LEU A 148 -0.89 -32.72 28.00
C LEU A 148 -0.86 -31.19 28.00
N ILE A 149 0.24 -30.63 28.52
CA ILE A 149 0.48 -29.19 28.52
C ILE A 149 1.79 -28.93 27.76
N PHE A 150 1.73 -28.06 26.76
CA PHE A 150 2.90 -27.62 26.00
C PHE A 150 3.32 -26.21 26.40
N SER A 151 4.62 -25.99 26.50
CA SER A 151 5.24 -24.67 26.60
C SER A 151 6.37 -24.55 25.57
N ASP A 152 6.55 -23.34 25.04
CA ASP A 152 7.57 -23.00 24.04
C ASP A 152 8.11 -21.59 24.32
N GLU A 153 9.38 -21.35 24.00
CA GLU A 153 10.01 -20.04 23.95
C GLU A 153 10.22 -19.61 22.49
N SER A 154 9.49 -18.58 22.06
CA SER A 154 9.64 -18.04 20.71
C SER A 154 10.54 -16.81 20.68
N THR A 155 11.64 -16.88 19.93
CA THR A 155 12.45 -15.71 19.58
C THR A 155 11.95 -15.08 18.27
N PHE A 156 11.36 -13.88 18.37
CA PHE A 156 10.82 -13.17 17.20
C PHE A 156 11.91 -12.51 16.36
N HIS A 157 12.08 -12.97 15.12
CA HIS A 157 12.98 -12.37 14.13
C HIS A 157 12.18 -11.77 12.96
N ASN A 158 12.36 -10.47 12.70
CA ASN A 158 11.65 -9.76 11.62
C ASN A 158 12.45 -9.67 10.30
N SER A 159 13.20 -10.73 9.98
CA SER A 159 14.05 -10.79 8.79
C SER A 159 13.22 -11.04 7.53
N ARG A 160 13.42 -10.19 6.51
CA ARG A 160 12.69 -10.25 5.24
C ARG A 160 13.65 -10.16 4.07
N ILE A 161 13.30 -10.83 2.98
CA ILE A 161 14.01 -10.78 1.70
C ILE A 161 13.08 -10.15 0.67
N TRP A 162 13.54 -9.08 0.01
CA TRP A 162 12.83 -8.47 -1.10
C TRP A 162 13.15 -9.21 -2.39
N GLY A 163 12.11 -9.67 -3.09
CA GLY A 163 12.26 -10.36 -4.37
C GLY A 163 11.02 -10.18 -5.23
N THR A 164 11.16 -10.34 -6.54
CA THR A 164 10.03 -10.50 -7.45
C THR A 164 9.38 -11.87 -7.26
N GLU A 165 10.20 -12.89 -7.05
CA GLU A 165 9.80 -14.29 -6.84
C GLU A 165 10.17 -14.77 -5.43
N LYS A 166 9.53 -15.86 -4.99
CA LYS A 166 9.81 -16.47 -3.68
C LYS A 166 11.20 -17.08 -3.72
N PRO A 167 12.11 -16.73 -2.79
CA PRO A 167 13.42 -17.37 -2.70
C PRO A 167 13.26 -18.88 -2.46
N SER A 168 13.89 -19.71 -3.30
CA SER A 168 13.93 -21.17 -3.17
C SER A 168 15.23 -21.68 -2.51
N THR A 169 16.15 -20.78 -2.17
CA THR A 169 17.47 -21.14 -1.66
C THR A 169 17.42 -21.51 -0.19
N VAL A 170 17.89 -22.73 0.13
CA VAL A 170 18.14 -23.17 1.50
C VAL A 170 19.57 -22.82 1.85
N ILE A 171 19.77 -22.02 2.90
CA ILE A 171 21.09 -21.59 3.37
C ILE A 171 21.30 -22.18 4.75
N LYS A 172 22.42 -22.87 4.96
CA LYS A 172 22.81 -23.36 6.28
C LYS A 172 23.18 -22.17 7.16
N HIS A 173 22.37 -21.94 8.19
CA HIS A 173 22.67 -20.94 9.21
C HIS A 173 23.42 -21.62 10.36
N LYS A 174 24.65 -21.19 10.63
CA LYS A 174 25.37 -21.59 11.85
C LYS A 174 24.91 -20.68 12.98
N ARG A 175 24.32 -21.24 14.04
CA ARG A 175 24.01 -20.45 15.24
C ARG A 175 25.32 -20.13 15.94
N ASP A 176 25.60 -18.86 16.12
CA ASP A 176 26.63 -18.36 17.02
C ASP A 176 26.00 -18.31 18.42
N SER A 177 25.71 -19.49 18.98
CA SER A 177 25.31 -19.60 20.38
C SER A 177 26.58 -19.80 21.20
N ALA A 178 26.89 -18.83 22.05
CA ALA A 178 27.84 -18.96 23.16
C ALA A 178 27.19 -19.76 24.29
#